data_AF-A0A7V9RR53-F1
#
_entry.id   AF-A0A7V9RR53-F1
#
_cell.length_a   1.000
_cell.length_b   1.000
_cell.length_c   1.000
_cell.angle_alpha   90.00
_cell.angle_beta   90.00
_cell.angle_gamma   90.00
#
_symmetry.space_group_name_H-M   'P 1'
#
loop_
_entity.id
_entity.type
_entity.pdbx_description
1 polymer ?
#
loop_
_entity_poly.entity_id
_entity_poly.type
_entity_poly.pdbx_seq_one_letter_code
_entity_poly.pdbx_strand_id
1 'polypeptide(L)'
;MRTVLLPLLALLVSLIGTAAAPAPAAAETPRPKAVIIVGPSSGETSRYLGLGEAFADSAERYGFDVRRVYHPRATWSNVLANIQGAKLVINLGHGNGWPSPYPPYQTDTKNGLGLNAYEG
;
A
#
# COMPACT_ATOMS: atom_id res chain seq x y z
N MET A 1 18.65 -68.24 -54.97
CA MET A 1 17.41 -67.99 -54.20
C MET A 1 17.79 -67.48 -52.82
N ARG A 2 17.02 -66.49 -52.32
CA ARG A 2 17.02 -65.87 -50.98
C ARG A 2 18.06 -64.75 -50.76
N THR A 3 17.76 -63.56 -50.26
CA THR A 3 16.55 -62.73 -50.10
C THR A 3 17.10 -61.32 -49.84
N VAL A 4 16.46 -60.28 -50.36
CA VAL A 4 16.81 -58.86 -50.12
C VAL A 4 16.20 -58.39 -48.79
N LEU A 5 16.73 -57.28 -48.26
CA LEU A 5 16.22 -56.33 -47.24
C LEU A 5 16.57 -56.60 -45.76
N LEU A 6 17.28 -55.63 -45.17
CA LEU A 6 16.75 -54.78 -44.10
C LEU A 6 17.72 -53.61 -43.80
N PRO A 7 17.41 -52.36 -44.21
CA PRO A 7 18.15 -51.18 -43.79
C PRO A 7 17.29 -50.37 -42.80
N LEU A 8 17.43 -50.54 -41.49
CA LEU A 8 16.87 -49.54 -40.55
C LEU A 8 17.30 -49.79 -39.10
N LEU A 9 18.49 -49.35 -38.66
CA LEU A 9 18.70 -49.12 -37.23
C LEU A 9 19.96 -48.29 -36.93
N ALA A 10 19.94 -47.00 -37.22
CA ALA A 10 20.91 -46.06 -36.62
C ALA A 10 20.40 -44.62 -36.69
N LEU A 11 19.26 -44.32 -36.04
CA LEU A 11 18.88 -42.94 -35.76
C LEU A 11 18.51 -42.82 -34.29
N LEU A 12 19.54 -42.81 -33.43
CA LEU A 12 19.38 -42.73 -31.99
C LEU A 12 20.52 -41.91 -31.40
N VAL A 13 20.62 -40.63 -31.80
CA VAL A 13 21.55 -39.68 -31.19
C VAL A 13 20.89 -38.29 -31.12
N SER A 14 20.84 -37.77 -29.89
CA SER A 14 20.69 -36.35 -29.51
C SER A 14 19.28 -35.75 -29.36
N LEU A 15 18.54 -36.17 -28.34
CA LEU A 15 17.72 -35.22 -27.58
C LEU A 15 18.65 -34.50 -26.57
N ILE A 16 19.36 -33.48 -27.05
CA ILE A 16 20.07 -32.55 -26.16
C ILE A 16 18.99 -31.73 -25.46
N GLY A 17 18.86 -31.93 -24.15
CA GLY A 17 17.95 -31.17 -23.30
C GLY A 17 18.23 -29.67 -23.45
N THR A 18 17.24 -28.93 -23.93
CA THR A 18 17.23 -27.48 -23.86
C THR A 18 17.11 -27.10 -22.39
N ALA A 19 18.21 -26.69 -21.77
CA ALA A 19 18.16 -26.01 -20.48
C ALA A 19 17.29 -24.77 -20.66
N ALA A 20 16.10 -24.76 -20.04
CA ALA A 20 15.23 -23.60 -20.03
C ALA A 20 15.98 -22.45 -19.35
N ALA A 21 16.26 -21.38 -20.09
CA ALA A 21 16.81 -20.16 -19.51
C ALA A 21 15.84 -19.66 -18.42
N PRO A 22 16.34 -19.16 -17.27
CA PRO A 22 15.46 -18.58 -16.26
C PRO A 22 14.69 -17.43 -16.91
N ALA A 23 13.35 -17.53 -16.90
CA ALA A 23 12.50 -16.47 -17.39
C ALA A 23 12.76 -15.21 -16.54
N PRO A 24 12.86 -14.02 -17.15
CA PRO A 24 12.95 -12.79 -16.38
C PRO A 24 11.73 -12.69 -15.47
N ALA A 25 11.97 -12.47 -14.17
CA ALA A 25 10.89 -12.20 -13.23
C ALA A 25 10.08 -11.00 -13.74
N ALA A 26 8.77 -11.16 -13.87
CA ALA A 26 7.90 -10.06 -14.24
C ALA A 26 8.09 -8.93 -13.23
N ALA A 27 8.39 -7.72 -13.71
CA ALA A 27 8.46 -6.55 -12.85
C ALA A 27 7.06 -6.32 -12.24
N GLU A 28 6.98 -6.30 -10.91
CA GLU A 28 5.74 -5.92 -10.22
C GLU A 28 5.37 -4.49 -10.63
N THR A 29 4.15 -4.32 -11.14
CA THR A 29 3.62 -2.98 -11.39
C THR A 29 3.56 -2.24 -10.05
N PRO A 30 4.15 -1.03 -9.94
CA PRO A 30 4.11 -0.29 -8.68
C PRO A 30 2.68 -0.08 -8.21
N ARG A 31 2.37 -0.56 -7.01
CA ARG A 31 1.06 -0.37 -6.40
C ARG A 31 0.82 1.12 -6.11
N PRO A 32 -0.34 1.70 -6.46
CA PRO A 32 -0.64 3.08 -6.10
C PRO A 32 -0.66 3.22 -4.58
N LYS A 33 -0.09 4.30 -4.05
CA LYS A 33 -0.03 4.53 -2.61
C LYS A 33 -1.35 5.08 -2.08
N ALA A 34 -1.83 4.52 -0.97
CA ALA A 34 -2.94 5.06 -0.19
C ALA A 34 -2.46 5.43 1.22
N VAL A 35 -2.99 6.50 1.79
CA VAL A 35 -2.65 6.94 3.15
C VAL A 35 -3.93 7.15 3.92
N ILE A 36 -4.07 6.42 5.01
CA ILE A 36 -5.23 6.51 5.89
C ILE A 36 -4.74 7.12 7.19
N ILE A 37 -5.35 8.25 7.54
CA ILE A 37 -4.99 9.07 8.69
C ILE A 37 -6.14 8.98 9.68
N VAL A 38 -5.83 8.61 10.92
CA VAL A 38 -6.81 8.61 12.01
C VAL A 38 -6.26 9.49 13.12
N GLY A 39 -6.86 10.65 13.31
CA GLY A 39 -6.48 11.59 14.37
C GLY A 39 -7.35 11.44 15.62
N PRO A 40 -6.93 11.99 16.76
CA PRO A 40 -7.77 12.03 17.96
C PRO A 40 -9.08 12.77 17.66
N SER A 41 -10.21 12.17 18.06
CA SER A 41 -11.56 12.70 17.80
C SER A 41 -12.45 12.57 19.03
N SER A 42 -11.91 12.96 20.19
CA SER A 42 -12.60 12.85 21.48
C SER A 42 -13.15 11.41 21.67
N GLY A 43 -14.44 11.26 21.99
CA GLY A 43 -15.09 9.96 22.20
C GLY A 43 -15.19 9.06 20.96
N GLU A 44 -14.93 9.57 19.76
CA GLU A 44 -15.07 8.82 18.51
C GLU A 44 -13.78 8.12 18.06
N THR A 45 -12.66 8.37 18.75
CA THR A 45 -11.33 7.90 18.33
C THR A 45 -11.31 6.38 18.08
N SER A 46 -11.86 5.57 18.99
CA SER A 46 -11.91 4.11 18.82
C SER A 46 -12.74 3.67 17.60
N ARG A 47 -13.84 4.36 17.31
CA ARG A 47 -14.66 4.08 16.13
C ARG A 47 -13.92 4.46 14.85
N TYR A 48 -13.22 5.59 14.83
CA TYR A 48 -12.42 6.00 13.68
C TYR A 48 -11.22 5.11 13.43
N LEU A 49 -10.60 4.55 14.48
CA LEU A 49 -9.57 3.51 14.31
C LEU A 49 -10.16 2.28 13.60
N GLY A 50 -11.34 1.81 14.04
CA GLY A 50 -12.03 0.70 13.39
C GLY A 50 -12.40 0.97 11.93
N LEU A 51 -12.91 2.17 11.63
CA LEU A 51 -13.18 2.58 10.25
C LEU A 51 -11.90 2.72 9.41
N GLY A 52 -10.82 3.22 10.02
CA GLY A 52 -9.52 3.32 9.38
C GLY A 52 -9.04 1.96 8.90
N GLU A 53 -9.07 0.94 9.77
CA GLU A 53 -8.72 -0.43 9.37
C GLU A 53 -9.65 -0.97 8.28
N ALA A 54 -10.96 -0.75 8.38
CA ALA A 54 -11.89 -1.18 7.33
C ALA A 54 -11.57 -0.55 5.96
N PHE A 55 -11.18 0.72 5.92
CA PHE A 55 -10.72 1.37 4.70
C PHE A 55 -9.36 0.85 4.23
N ALA A 56 -8.45 0.54 5.15
CA ALA A 56 -7.13 0.00 4.84
C ALA A 56 -7.26 -1.35 4.15
N ASP A 57 -8.03 -2.24 4.75
CA ASP A 57 -8.31 -3.57 4.20
C ASP A 57 -8.97 -3.47 2.82
N SER A 58 -9.88 -2.51 2.65
CA SER A 58 -10.52 -2.28 1.34
C SER A 58 -9.51 -1.81 0.30
N ALA A 59 -8.69 -0.80 0.62
CA ALA A 59 -7.69 -0.27 -0.29
C ALA A 59 -6.64 -1.33 -0.66
N GLU A 60 -6.21 -2.17 0.30
CA GLU A 60 -5.32 -3.31 0.03
C GLU A 60 -5.96 -4.33 -0.93
N ARG A 61 -7.25 -4.65 -0.77
CA ARG A 61 -8.00 -5.51 -1.71
C ARG A 61 -8.08 -4.91 -3.12
N TYR A 62 -8.07 -3.58 -3.25
CA TYR A 62 -8.00 -2.88 -4.54
C TYR A 62 -6.57 -2.67 -5.04
N GLY A 63 -5.56 -3.25 -4.39
CA GLY A 63 -4.18 -3.27 -4.86
C GLY A 63 -3.35 -2.05 -4.49
N PHE A 64 -3.76 -1.25 -3.50
CA PHE A 64 -2.96 -0.12 -3.01
C PHE A 64 -1.81 -0.57 -2.08
N ASP A 65 -0.72 0.19 -2.05
CA ASP A 65 0.25 0.20 -0.94
C ASP A 65 -0.26 1.14 0.16
N VAL A 66 -0.82 0.59 1.24
CA VAL A 66 -1.49 1.38 2.29
C VAL A 66 -0.52 1.78 3.39
N ARG A 67 -0.49 3.07 3.72
CA ARG A 67 0.15 3.62 4.93
C ARG A 67 -0.92 3.98 5.95
N ARG A 68 -0.86 3.33 7.11
CA ARG A 68 -1.71 3.63 8.27
C ARG A 68 -0.99 4.64 9.15
N VAL A 69 -1.54 5.84 9.28
CA VAL A 69 -1.01 6.93 10.12
C VAL A 69 -2.04 7.24 11.20
N TYR A 70 -2.06 6.41 12.24
CA TYR A 70 -3.13 6.39 13.23
C TYR A 70 -2.70 6.96 14.58
N HIS A 71 -3.66 7.50 15.31
CA HIS A 71 -3.56 7.83 16.72
C HIS A 71 -2.99 6.64 17.52
N PRO A 72 -2.06 6.86 18.46
CA PRO A 72 -1.55 8.16 18.96
C PRO A 72 -0.40 8.76 18.16
N ARG A 73 -0.04 8.15 17.02
CA ARG A 73 1.12 8.54 16.19
C ARG A 73 0.75 9.34 14.94
N ALA A 74 -0.50 9.78 14.83
CA ALA A 74 -0.96 10.62 13.72
C ALA A 74 -0.52 12.06 13.91
N THR A 75 0.79 12.30 13.96
CA THR A 75 1.41 13.62 14.10
C THR A 75 1.60 14.28 12.73
N TRP A 76 1.82 15.60 12.72
CA TRP A 76 2.10 16.34 11.48
C TRP A 76 3.33 15.79 10.74
N SER A 77 4.41 15.49 11.47
CA SER A 77 5.62 14.93 10.88
C SER A 77 5.38 13.56 10.26
N ASN A 78 4.63 12.68 10.94
CA ASN A 78 4.35 11.34 10.44
C ASN A 78 3.39 11.36 9.23
N VAL A 79 2.38 12.24 9.25
CA VAL A 79 1.52 12.48 8.08
C VAL A 79 2.35 13.00 6.92
N LEU A 80 3.19 14.01 7.12
CA LEU A 80 4.00 14.60 6.05
C LEU A 80 4.96 13.57 5.42
N ALA A 81 5.60 12.73 6.25
CA ALA A 81 6.49 11.66 5.79
C ALA A 81 5.77 10.60 4.93
N ASN A 82 4.48 10.38 5.18
CA ASN A 82 3.72 9.34 4.51
C ASN A 82 2.79 9.86 3.40
N ILE A 83 2.32 11.10 3.43
CA ILE A 83 1.28 11.57 2.49
C ILE A 83 1.80 11.82 1.07
N GLN A 84 3.10 12.09 0.92
CA GLN A 84 3.69 12.41 -0.37
C GLN A 84 3.54 11.25 -1.37
N GLY A 85 3.11 11.59 -2.58
CA GLY A 85 2.88 10.64 -3.68
C GLY A 85 1.65 9.74 -3.52
N ALA A 86 0.84 9.91 -2.47
CA ALA A 86 -0.40 9.16 -2.31
C ALA A 86 -1.40 9.50 -3.43
N LYS A 87 -2.03 8.46 -3.98
CA LYS A 87 -3.14 8.56 -4.95
C LYS A 87 -4.51 8.54 -4.26
N LEU A 88 -4.56 8.03 -3.02
CA LEU A 88 -5.72 8.03 -2.16
C LEU A 88 -5.31 8.53 -0.77
N VAL A 89 -6.05 9.49 -0.23
CA VAL A 89 -5.90 9.94 1.15
C VAL A 89 -7.27 9.91 1.83
N ILE A 90 -7.36 9.24 2.97
CA ILE A 90 -8.55 9.20 3.81
C ILE A 90 -8.18 9.80 5.16
N ASN A 91 -8.87 10.86 5.59
CA ASN A 91 -8.66 11.49 6.89
C ASN A 91 -9.88 11.28 7.79
N LEU A 92 -9.67 10.62 8.93
CA LEU A 92 -10.65 10.36 9.99
C LEU A 92 -10.18 11.07 11.27
N GLY A 93 -10.16 12.39 11.22
CA GLY A 93 -9.91 13.26 12.37
C GLY A 93 -11.06 14.25 12.53
N HIS A 94 -11.22 14.80 13.74
CA HIS A 94 -12.24 15.82 14.01
C HIS A 94 -12.09 17.05 13.09
N GLY A 95 -10.85 17.31 12.66
CA GLY A 95 -10.50 18.52 11.92
C GLY A 95 -10.58 19.76 12.78
N ASN A 96 -9.64 20.66 12.61
CA ASN A 96 -9.65 21.97 13.24
C ASN A 96 -8.71 22.86 12.42
N GLY A 97 -9.27 23.75 11.61
CA GLY A 97 -8.53 24.61 10.69
C GLY A 97 -8.35 26.03 11.20
N TRP A 98 -7.62 26.83 10.42
CA TRP A 98 -7.57 28.29 10.54
C TRP A 98 -7.68 28.91 9.14
N PRO A 99 -8.40 30.03 8.94
CA PRO A 99 -9.18 30.83 9.91
C PRO A 99 -10.29 30.04 10.62
N SER A 100 -10.66 30.46 11.83
CA SER A 100 -11.62 29.73 12.66
C SER A 100 -12.50 30.70 13.44
N PRO A 101 -13.80 30.38 13.65
CA PRO A 101 -14.67 31.15 14.54
C PRO A 101 -14.26 31.00 16.02
N TYR A 102 -13.32 30.10 16.33
CA TYR A 102 -12.81 29.85 17.67
C TYR A 102 -11.37 30.37 17.81
N PRO A 103 -11.15 31.68 18.03
CA PRO A 103 -9.83 32.25 18.31
C PRO A 103 -9.34 31.88 19.73
N PRO A 104 -8.03 31.99 20.02
CA PRO A 104 -6.94 32.42 19.13
C PRO A 104 -6.41 31.31 18.21
N TYR A 105 -5.49 31.65 17.30
CA TYR A 105 -4.74 30.65 16.51
C TYR A 105 -3.88 29.77 17.43
N GLN A 106 -3.83 28.47 17.17
CA GLN A 106 -3.04 27.48 17.90
C GLN A 106 -2.42 26.50 16.91
N THR A 107 -1.09 26.42 16.84
CA THR A 107 -0.37 25.58 15.86
C THR A 107 -0.68 24.10 16.00
N ASP A 108 -0.83 23.65 17.24
CA ASP A 108 -0.89 22.21 17.56
C ASP A 108 -2.26 21.61 17.18
N THR A 109 -3.33 22.38 17.40
CA THR A 109 -4.69 21.92 17.17
C THR A 109 -5.27 22.46 15.88
N LYS A 110 -4.88 23.65 15.39
CA LYS A 110 -5.40 24.25 14.16
C LYS A 110 -4.61 23.85 12.90
N ASN A 111 -4.44 22.55 12.71
CA ASN A 111 -3.66 21.94 11.63
C ASN A 111 -4.52 21.43 10.43
N GLY A 112 -5.84 21.66 10.47
CA GLY A 112 -6.80 21.25 9.44
C GLY A 112 -7.24 19.80 9.57
N LEU A 113 -6.30 18.86 9.74
CA LEU A 113 -6.56 17.42 9.67
C LEU A 113 -6.99 16.79 11.01
N GLY A 114 -6.81 17.48 12.14
CA GLY A 114 -7.15 16.94 13.47
C GLY A 114 -6.10 15.96 13.98
N LEU A 115 -4.82 16.31 13.84
CA LEU A 115 -3.67 15.45 14.17
C LEU A 115 -3.29 15.51 15.65
N ASN A 116 -2.55 14.49 16.10
CA ASN A 116 -1.84 14.49 17.38
C ASN A 116 -0.80 15.63 17.42
N ALA A 117 -0.74 16.37 18.53
CA ALA A 117 0.28 17.40 18.76
C ALA A 117 1.68 16.79 18.97
N TYR A 118 1.75 15.61 19.57
CA TYR A 118 2.95 14.82 19.81
C TYR A 118 2.61 13.32 19.74
N GLU A 119 3.64 12.48 19.60
CA GLU A 119 3.49 11.02 19.66
C GLU A 119 3.22 10.59 21.10
N GLY A 120 2.05 9.99 21.34
CA GLY A 120 1.58 9.57 22.67
C GLY A 120 1.81 8.10 22.98
#